data_AF-A0A6I0E028-F1
#
_entry.id   AF-A0A6I0E028-F1
#
_cell.length_a   1.000
_cell.length_b   1.000
_cell.length_c   1.000
_cell.angle_alpha   90.00
_cell.angle_beta   90.00
_cell.angle_gamma   90.00
#
_symmetry.space_group_name_H-M   'P 1'
#
loop_
_entity.id
_entity.type
_entity.pdbx_description
1 polymer ?
#
loop_
_entity_poly.entity_id
_entity_poly.type
_entity_poly.pdbx_seq_one_letter_code
_entity_poly.pdbx_strand_id
1 'polypeptide(L)'
;MERRDLILLGAGGHCISCIDVIEAAKLFNIIGILDPNEPVGKLVCGYSVLGDDSLIAEYRKQNCVFFITVGQIKTNITRKLLYNLVKESDGELPVIVSP
;
A
#
# COMPACT_ATOMS: atom_id res chain seq x y z
N MET A 1 -5.89 20.38 7.69
CA MET A 1 -5.73 19.69 6.39
C MET A 1 -6.10 18.24 6.62
N GLU A 2 -7.05 17.72 5.85
CA GLU A 2 -7.40 16.30 5.92
C GLU A 2 -6.28 15.47 5.27
N ARG A 3 -5.89 14.37 5.93
CA ARG A 3 -4.91 13.43 5.38
C ARG A 3 -5.60 12.57 4.33
N ARG A 4 -4.89 12.23 3.26
CA ARG A 4 -5.42 11.29 2.26
C ARG A 4 -5.31 9.86 2.77
N ASP A 5 -6.31 9.06 2.45
CA ASP A 5 -6.36 7.65 2.76
C ASP A 5 -5.41 6.86 1.87
N LEU A 6 -4.61 6.00 2.50
CA LEU A 6 -3.52 5.26 1.90
C LEU A 6 -3.71 3.75 2.08
N ILE A 7 -3.60 3.02 0.98
CA ILE A 7 -3.57 1.56 0.95
C ILE A 7 -2.14 1.12 0.66
N LEU A 8 -1.63 0.18 1.45
CA LEU A 8 -0.31 -0.42 1.22
C LEU A 8 -0.45 -1.67 0.36
N LEU A 9 0.44 -1.85 -0.62
CA LEU A 9 0.46 -3.01 -1.51
C LEU A 9 1.64 -3.90 -1.13
N GLY A 10 1.35 -5.00 -0.43
CA GLY A 10 2.30 -5.95 0.14
C GLY A 10 2.40 -5.90 1.67
N ALA A 11 2.30 -7.05 2.31
CA ALA A 11 2.29 -7.27 3.76
C ALA A 11 3.62 -7.89 4.30
N GLY A 12 4.67 -7.93 3.47
CA GLY A 12 5.97 -8.51 3.82
C GLY A 12 6.84 -7.62 4.73
N GLY A 13 8.06 -8.05 5.02
CA GLY A 13 8.98 -7.34 5.95
C GLY A 13 9.30 -5.89 5.57
N HIS A 14 9.34 -5.54 4.28
CA HIS A 14 9.54 -4.16 3.85
C HIS A 14 8.35 -3.24 4.21
N CYS A 15 7.13 -3.79 4.25
CA CYS A 15 5.92 -3.07 4.65
C CYS A 15 6.01 -2.54 6.08
N ILE A 16 6.51 -3.36 7.01
CA ILE A 16 6.70 -2.99 8.41
C ILE A 16 7.55 -1.71 8.52
N SER A 17 8.70 -1.66 7.83
CA SER A 17 9.55 -0.47 7.84
C SER A 17 8.91 0.74 7.17
N CYS A 18 8.10 0.54 6.13
CA CYS A 18 7.36 1.63 5.48
C CYS A 18 6.28 2.21 6.39
N ILE A 19 5.58 1.38 7.17
CA ILE A 19 4.54 1.82 8.12
C ILE A 19 5.15 2.82 9.11
N ASP A 20 6.31 2.52 9.70
CA ASP A 20 6.98 3.42 10.64
C ASP A 20 7.27 4.80 10.02
N VAL A 21 7.76 4.83 8.78
CA VAL A 21 8.05 6.08 8.05
C VAL A 21 6.78 6.87 7.74
N ILE A 22 5.72 6.18 7.31
CA ILE A 22 4.44 6.80 6.95
C ILE A 22 3.79 7.43 8.19
N GLU A 23 3.79 6.71 9.30
CA GLU A 23 3.29 7.20 10.59
C GLU A 23 4.11 8.39 11.10
N ALA A 24 5.45 8.31 11.02
CA ALA A 24 6.33 9.40 11.42
C ALA A 24 6.11 10.66 10.57
N ALA A 25 5.88 10.51 9.26
CA ALA A 25 5.63 11.61 8.35
C ALA A 25 4.30 12.33 8.61
N LYS A 26 3.29 11.63 9.18
CA LYS A 26 1.98 12.21 9.52
C LYS A 26 1.25 12.86 8.33
N LEU A 27 1.52 12.39 7.11
CA LEU A 27 0.95 12.94 5.86
C LEU A 27 -0.27 12.15 5.35
N PHE A 28 -0.36 10.88 5.70
CA PHE A 28 -1.38 9.94 5.19
C PHE A 28 -2.10 9.24 6.34
N ASN A 29 -3.25 8.67 6.03
CA ASN A 29 -4.01 7.80 6.92
C ASN A 29 -3.99 6.38 6.34
N ILE A 30 -3.34 5.42 7.00
CA ILE A 30 -3.27 4.05 6.49
C ILE A 30 -4.62 3.37 6.76
N ILE A 31 -5.32 2.98 5.71
CA ILE A 31 -6.62 2.30 5.81
C ILE A 31 -6.45 0.78 5.94
N GLY A 32 -5.40 0.24 5.33
CA GLY A 32 -5.05 -1.17 5.41
C GLY A 32 -4.13 -1.61 4.29
N ILE A 33 -4.03 -2.92 4.12
CA ILE A 33 -3.04 -3.56 3.25
C ILE A 33 -3.74 -4.48 2.26
N LEU A 34 -3.29 -4.49 1.01
CA LEU A 34 -3.64 -5.51 0.03
C LEU A 34 -2.43 -6.43 -0.17
N ASP A 35 -2.63 -7.73 -0.01
CA ASP A 35 -1.61 -8.74 -0.32
C ASP A 35 -2.29 -10.07 -0.72
N PRO A 36 -2.09 -10.56 -1.96
CA PRO A 36 -2.69 -11.81 -2.42
C PRO A 36 -2.17 -13.06 -1.70
N ASN A 37 -1.07 -12.96 -0.94
CA ASN A 37 -0.45 -14.09 -0.26
C ASN A 37 -0.81 -14.19 1.22
N GLU A 38 -1.58 -13.23 1.74
CA GLU A 38 -1.93 -13.16 3.15
C GLU A 38 -3.45 -13.21 3.34
N PRO A 39 -3.95 -13.84 4.42
CA PRO A 39 -5.37 -13.93 4.66
C PRO A 39 -5.97 -12.57 5.07
N VAL A 40 -7.17 -12.28 4.56
CA VAL A 40 -7.98 -11.14 4.99
C VAL A 40 -8.16 -11.16 6.51
N GLY A 41 -7.98 -10.00 7.15
CA GLY A 41 -8.04 -9.83 8.60
C GLY A 41 -6.73 -10.08 9.34
N LYS A 42 -5.67 -10.57 8.66
CA LYS A 42 -4.32 -10.59 9.26
C LYS A 42 -3.90 -9.17 9.62
N LEU A 43 -3.31 -9.01 10.79
CA LEU A 43 -2.77 -7.74 11.24
C LEU A 43 -1.26 -7.65 10.97
N VAL A 44 -0.82 -6.53 10.41
CA VAL A 44 0.59 -6.15 10.24
C VAL A 44 0.77 -4.78 10.89
N CYS A 45 1.52 -4.72 11.99
CA CYS A 45 1.69 -3.50 12.80
C CYS A 45 0.37 -2.80 13.17
N GLY A 46 -0.69 -3.57 13.41
CA GLY A 46 -2.02 -3.04 13.75
C GLY A 46 -2.93 -2.74 12.55
N TYR A 47 -2.42 -2.82 11.32
CA TYR A 47 -3.19 -2.63 10.09
C TYR A 47 -3.66 -3.96 9.48
N SER A 48 -4.94 -4.02 9.12
CA SER A 48 -5.58 -5.21 8.57
C SER A 48 -5.23 -5.42 7.10
N VAL A 49 -5.03 -6.68 6.70
CA VAL A 49 -5.11 -7.10 5.30
C VAL A 49 -6.58 -7.08 4.89
N LEU A 50 -6.91 -6.27 3.89
CA LEU A 50 -8.29 -6.05 3.42
C LEU A 50 -8.67 -6.99 2.27
N GLY A 51 -7.68 -7.50 1.54
CA GLY A 51 -7.87 -8.34 0.37
C GLY A 51 -6.62 -8.40 -0.50
N ASP A 52 -6.81 -8.61 -1.79
CA ASP A 52 -5.76 -8.71 -2.79
C ASP A 52 -5.78 -7.53 -3.78
N ASP A 53 -4.92 -7.59 -4.80
CA ASP A 53 -4.74 -6.53 -5.80
C ASP A 53 -6.02 -6.23 -6.62
N SER A 54 -7.02 -7.12 -6.63
CA SER A 54 -8.29 -6.89 -7.35
C SER A 54 -9.10 -5.73 -6.76
N LEU A 55 -8.87 -5.38 -5.49
CA LEU A 55 -9.57 -4.28 -4.80
C LEU A 55 -8.99 -2.90 -5.12
N ILE A 56 -7.87 -2.80 -5.84
CA ILE A 56 -7.23 -1.52 -6.19
C ILE A 56 -8.22 -0.58 -6.89
N ALA A 57 -8.97 -1.07 -7.87
CA ALA A 57 -9.94 -0.26 -8.61
C ALA A 57 -11.12 0.20 -7.72
N GLU A 58 -11.51 -0.60 -6.73
CA GLU A 58 -12.56 -0.25 -5.78
C GLU A 58 -12.10 0.87 -4.84
N TYR A 59 -10.94 0.70 -4.20
CA TYR A 59 -10.39 1.72 -3.30
C TYR A 59 -10.05 3.01 -4.03
N ARG A 60 -9.69 2.93 -5.32
CA ARG A 60 -9.50 4.13 -6.12
C ARG A 60 -10.79 4.92 -6.32
N LYS A 61 -11.94 4.25 -6.50
CA LYS A 61 -13.27 4.91 -6.55
C LYS A 61 -13.63 5.58 -5.22
N GLN A 62 -13.05 5.10 -4.12
CA GLN A 62 -13.15 5.72 -2.79
C GLN A 62 -12.11 6.84 -2.56
N ASN A 63 -11.38 7.26 -3.61
CA ASN A 63 -10.33 8.26 -3.58
C ASN A 63 -9.10 7.91 -2.72
N CYS A 64 -8.87 6.63 -2.45
CA CYS A 64 -7.64 6.19 -1.81
C CYS A 64 -6.44 6.35 -2.76
N VAL A 65 -5.28 6.61 -2.17
CA VAL A 65 -3.97 6.53 -2.82
C VAL A 65 -3.26 5.24 -2.41
N PHE A 66 -2.22 4.84 -3.15
CA PHE A 66 -1.58 3.54 -2.97
C PHE A 66 -0.08 3.69 -2.74
N PHE A 67 0.53 2.81 -1.94
CA PHE A 67 1.98 2.76 -1.79
C PHE A 67 2.50 1.33 -1.86
N ILE A 68 3.47 1.10 -2.74
CA ILE A 68 4.02 -0.24 -2.99
C ILE A 68 5.09 -0.55 -1.94
N THR A 69 4.73 -1.43 -1.02
CA THR A 69 5.55 -1.90 0.09
C THR A 69 6.17 -3.27 -0.16
N VAL A 70 5.98 -3.85 -1.35
CA VAL A 70 6.73 -5.03 -1.80
C VAL A 70 8.20 -4.64 -2.00
N GLY A 71 9.10 -5.28 -1.24
CA GLY A 71 10.54 -5.15 -1.42
C GLY A 71 11.03 -5.71 -2.76
N GLN A 72 12.34 -5.69 -2.98
CA GLN A 72 12.94 -6.34 -4.15
C GLN A 72 13.91 -7.42 -3.68
N ILE A 73 13.67 -8.66 -4.08
CA ILE A 73 14.63 -9.74 -3.91
C ILE A 73 14.94 -10.24 -5.32
N LYS A 74 16.19 -9.98 -5.77
CA LYS A 74 16.73 -10.31 -7.10
C LYS A 74 16.10 -9.56 -8.28
N THR A 75 14.78 -9.37 -8.32
CA THR A 75 14.07 -8.69 -9.42
C THR A 75 13.03 -7.70 -8.91
N ASN A 76 12.62 -6.75 -9.76
CA ASN A 76 11.61 -5.73 -9.46
C ASN A 76 10.26 -6.01 -10.14
N ILE A 77 10.06 -7.24 -10.66
CA ILE A 77 8.92 -7.60 -11.51
C ILE A 77 7.59 -7.34 -10.78
N THR A 78 7.48 -7.79 -9.53
CA THR A 78 6.26 -7.58 -8.72
C THR A 78 5.96 -6.11 -8.48
N ARG A 79 6.99 -5.30 -8.19
CA ARG A 79 6.83 -3.84 -8.02
C ARG A 79 6.34 -3.18 -9.31
N LYS A 80 6.86 -3.59 -10.47
CA LYS A 80 6.44 -3.06 -11.77
C LYS A 80 5.01 -3.48 -12.11
N LEU A 81 4.62 -4.71 -11.80
CA LEU A 81 3.26 -5.20 -11.97
C LEU A 81 2.28 -4.37 -11.15
N LEU A 82 2.52 -4.23 -9.84
CA LEU A 82 1.68 -3.42 -8.94
C LEU A 82 1.60 -1.96 -9.39
N TYR A 83 2.72 -1.38 -9.83
CA TYR A 83 2.74 -0.03 -10.39
C TYR A 83 1.78 0.09 -11.58
N ASN A 84 1.85 -0.86 -12.53
CA ASN A 84 0.98 -0.85 -13.69
C ASN A 84 -0.49 -1.02 -13.31
N LEU A 85 -0.82 -1.96 -12.41
CA LEU A 85 -2.20 -2.17 -11.95
C LEU A 85 -2.81 -0.92 -11.33
N VAL A 86 -2.04 -0.20 -10.50
CA VAL A 86 -2.48 1.07 -9.93
C VAL A 86 -2.68 2.12 -11.02
N LYS A 87 -1.76 2.21 -11.99
CA LYS A 87 -1.87 3.19 -13.09
C LYS A 87 -3.01 2.91 -14.05
N GLU A 88 -3.27 1.65 -14.37
CA GLU A 88 -4.40 1.22 -15.20
C GLU A 88 -5.75 1.52 -14.53
N SER A 89 -5.77 1.65 -13.20
CA SER A 89 -6.94 2.05 -12.43
C SER A 89 -7.05 3.57 -12.21
N ASP A 90 -6.24 4.40 -12.88
CA ASP A 90 -6.10 5.85 -12.62
C ASP A 90 -5.70 6.19 -11.18
N GLY A 91 -4.98 5.28 -10.53
CA GLY A 91 -4.51 5.40 -9.15
C GLY A 91 -3.27 6.27 -8.98
N GLU A 92 -3.18 6.88 -7.79
CA GLU A 92 -2.03 7.70 -7.40
C GLU A 92 -1.05 6.92 -6.54
N LEU A 93 0.24 7.17 -6.78
CA LEU A 93 1.37 6.62 -6.03
C LEU A 93 2.17 7.80 -5.48
N PRO A 94 1.92 8.25 -4.23
CA PRO A 94 2.62 9.38 -3.67
C PRO A 94 4.07 9.01 -3.33
N VAL A 95 4.94 10.03 -3.32
CA VAL A 95 6.29 9.91 -2.79
C VAL A 95 6.25 10.19 -1.30
N ILE A 96 6.84 9.28 -0.51
CA ILE A 96 6.92 9.40 0.94
C ILE A 96 8.40 9.45 1.29
N VAL A 97 8.82 10.50 1.96
CA VAL A 97 10.20 10.75 2.35
C VAL A 97 10.26 10.70 3.87
N SER A 98 11.25 10.00 4.42
CA SER A 98 11.50 10.03 5.86
C SER A 98 11.74 11.46 6.32
N PRO A 99 11.17 11.87 7.47
CA PRO A 99 11.51 13.13 8.13
C PRO A 99 13.01 13.25 8.42
#